data_AF-A0A9X9F0K7-F1
#
_entry.id   AF-A0A9X9F0K7-F1
#
_cell.length_a   1.000
_cell.length_b   1.000
_cell.length_c   1.000
_cell.angle_alpha   90.00
_cell.angle_beta   90.00
_cell.angle_gamma   90.00
#
_symmetry.space_group_name_H-M   'P 1'
#
loop_
_entity.id
_entity.type
_entity.pdbx_description
1 polymer ?
#
loop_
_entity_poly.entity_id
_entity_poly.type
_entity_poly.pdbx_seq_one_letter_code
_entity_poly.pdbx_strand_id
1 'polypeptide(L)'
;IIERKGATYYGIGMSLLRVTKAILNDENSVLTVSAYLEGQYGQKDVYIGVPAVLNRGGVREILEVELSEDEELKFDHSVQVLKETMAPV
;
A
#
# COMPACT_ATOMS: atom_id res chain seq x y z
N ILE A 1 18.35 10.00 -3.22
CA ILE A 1 19.08 9.35 -2.09
C ILE A 1 20.05 8.30 -2.60
N ILE A 2 19.58 7.33 -3.39
CA ILE A 2 20.41 6.27 -3.98
C ILE A 2 21.58 6.84 -4.79
N GLU A 3 21.35 7.79 -5.71
CA GLU A 3 22.42 8.40 -6.53
C GLU A 3 23.56 9.02 -5.73
N ARG A 4 23.29 9.56 -4.52
CA ARG A 4 24.29 10.24 -3.70
C ARG A 4 24.99 9.33 -2.69
N LYS A 5 24.28 8.33 -2.17
CA LYS A 5 24.74 7.47 -1.06
C LYS A 5 25.03 6.02 -1.49
N GLY A 6 24.58 5.64 -2.69
CA GLY A 6 24.61 4.27 -3.20
C GLY A 6 23.49 3.36 -2.67
N ALA A 7 22.73 3.78 -1.65
CA ALA A 7 21.70 2.96 -1.01
C ALA A 7 20.67 3.78 -0.22
N THR A 8 19.53 3.15 0.11
CA THR A 8 18.50 3.67 1.02
C THR A 8 18.15 2.60 2.06
N TYR A 9 18.04 2.98 3.33
CA TYR A 9 17.78 2.03 4.43
C TYR A 9 17.23 2.69 5.70
N TYR A 10 17.67 3.92 6.05
CA TYR A 10 17.15 4.61 7.22
C TYR A 10 15.67 5.01 7.08
N GLY A 11 15.29 5.54 5.91
CA GLY A 11 13.88 5.94 5.66
C GLY A 11 12.93 4.74 5.76
N ILE A 12 13.25 3.64 5.08
CA ILE A 12 12.45 2.41 5.13
C ILE A 12 12.46 1.79 6.54
N GLY A 13 13.57 1.87 7.28
CA GLY A 13 13.63 1.43 8.68
C GLY A 13 12.63 2.17 9.57
N MET A 14 12.49 3.49 9.40
CA MET A 14 11.49 4.28 10.13
C MET A 14 10.05 3.97 9.70
N SER A 15 9.82 3.72 8.41
CA SER A 15 8.51 3.27 7.93
C SER A 15 8.10 1.92 8.53
N LEU A 16 9.02 0.96 8.57
CA LEU A 16 8.78 -0.35 9.19
C LEU A 16 8.54 -0.24 10.71
N LEU A 17 9.27 0.65 11.39
CA LEU A 17 9.04 0.95 12.80
C LEU A 17 7.60 1.46 13.01
N ARG A 18 7.12 2.37 12.16
CA ARG A 18 5.76 2.92 12.25
C ARG A 18 4.68 1.87 12.08
N VAL A 19 4.82 1.00 11.08
CA VAL A 19 3.89 -0.12 10.84
C VAL A 19 3.90 -1.11 12.00
N THR A 20 5.10 -1.50 12.45
CA THR A 20 5.27 -2.39 13.60
C THR A 20 4.62 -1.83 14.86
N LYS A 21 4.83 -0.53 15.13
CA LYS A 21 4.22 0.15 16.28
C LYS A 21 2.68 0.16 16.20
N ALA A 22 2.11 0.42 15.01
CA ALA A 22 0.66 0.40 14.80
C ALA A 22 0.05 -0.95 15.19
N ILE A 23 0.71 -2.04 14.78
CA ILE A 23 0.27 -3.41 15.01
C ILE A 23 0.44 -3.78 16.49
N LEU A 24 1.64 -3.60 17.04
CA LEU A 24 1.96 -4.04 18.41
C LEU A 24 1.15 -3.29 19.47
N ASN A 25 0.81 -2.02 19.24
CA ASN A 25 0.04 -1.20 20.16
C ASN A 25 -1.47 -1.19 19.87
N ASP A 26 -1.95 -2.00 18.91
CA ASP A 26 -3.37 -2.09 18.54
C ASP A 26 -4.00 -0.72 18.21
N GLU A 27 -3.26 0.14 17.49
CA GLU A 27 -3.56 1.59 17.41
C GLU A 27 -4.78 1.95 16.56
N ASN A 28 -5.36 0.99 15.82
CA ASN A 28 -6.37 1.25 14.76
C ASN A 28 -5.99 2.45 13.88
N SER A 29 -4.71 2.52 13.50
CA SER A 29 -4.15 3.64 12.75
C SER A 29 -4.43 3.50 11.26
N VAL A 30 -4.78 4.60 10.60
CA VAL A 30 -4.83 4.66 9.14
C VAL A 30 -3.42 4.85 8.58
N LEU A 31 -2.94 3.90 7.79
CA LEU A 31 -1.66 3.95 7.10
C LEU A 31 -1.84 3.56 5.64
N THR A 32 -1.06 4.16 4.73
CA THR A 32 -0.97 3.70 3.35
C THR A 32 -0.02 2.50 3.29
N VAL A 33 -0.58 1.31 3.08
CA VAL A 33 0.17 0.06 3.01
C VAL A 33 -0.21 -0.72 1.77
N SER A 34 0.66 -1.64 1.34
CA SER A 34 0.29 -2.59 0.30
C SER A 34 -0.72 -3.58 0.86
N ALA A 35 -1.95 -3.53 0.35
CA ALA A 35 -3.05 -4.40 0.75
C ALA A 35 -3.64 -5.13 -0.46
N TYR A 36 -4.18 -6.32 -0.22
CA TYR A 36 -4.81 -7.13 -1.26
C TYR A 36 -6.20 -6.60 -1.58
N LEU A 37 -6.47 -6.32 -2.86
CA LEU A 37 -7.77 -5.83 -3.30
C LEU A 37 -8.66 -7.00 -3.74
N GLU A 38 -9.89 -7.03 -3.22
CA GLU A 38 -10.92 -8.03 -3.50
C GLU A 38 -12.17 -7.43 -4.17
N GLY A 39 -12.08 -6.17 -4.58
CA GLY A 39 -13.15 -5.42 -5.26
C GLY A 39 -13.07 -3.92 -5.01
N GLN A 40 -12.25 -3.49 -4.05
CA GLN A 40 -12.01 -2.08 -3.76
C GLN A 40 -11.45 -1.37 -4.99
N TYR A 41 -11.91 -0.14 -5.23
CA TYR A 41 -11.58 0.65 -6.42
C TYR A 41 -11.90 -0.08 -7.74
N GLY A 42 -12.83 -1.04 -7.74
CA GLY A 42 -13.13 -1.88 -8.91
C GLY A 42 -12.04 -2.90 -9.26
N GLN A 43 -10.98 -3.01 -8.45
CA GLN A 43 -9.81 -3.84 -8.72
C GLN A 43 -9.81 -5.10 -7.87
N LYS A 44 -9.26 -6.19 -8.42
CA LYS A 44 -9.19 -7.51 -7.79
C LYS A 44 -7.86 -8.20 -8.09
N ASP A 45 -7.44 -9.08 -7.18
CA ASP A 45 -6.30 -9.96 -7.32
C ASP A 45 -4.98 -9.19 -7.55
N VAL A 46 -4.73 -8.21 -6.67
CA VAL A 46 -3.51 -7.39 -6.71
C VAL A 46 -3.21 -6.84 -5.32
N TYR A 47 -1.91 -6.77 -4.97
CA TYR A 47 -1.43 -6.00 -3.82
C TYR A 47 -0.97 -4.63 -4.29
N ILE A 48 -1.57 -3.56 -3.76
CA ILE A 48 -1.21 -2.18 -4.11
C ILE A 48 -1.34 -1.26 -2.89
N GLY A 49 -0.61 -0.14 -2.91
CA GLY A 49 -0.63 0.85 -1.84
C GLY A 49 -1.97 1.58 -1.73
N VAL A 50 -2.72 1.31 -0.66
CA VAL A 50 -4.02 1.95 -0.37
C VAL A 50 -4.12 2.35 1.10
N PRO A 51 -4.97 3.33 1.46
CA PRO A 51 -5.25 3.63 2.85
C PRO A 51 -5.94 2.45 3.53
N ALA A 52 -5.42 1.99 4.65
CA ALA A 52 -6.00 0.89 5.41
C ALA A 52 -5.90 1.13 6.91
N VAL A 53 -6.85 0.59 7.66
CA VAL A 53 -6.81 0.58 9.12
C VAL A 53 -5.95 -0.60 9.57
N LEU A 54 -4.89 -0.31 10.32
CA LEU A 54 -3.99 -1.31 10.90
C LEU A 54 -4.13 -1.38 12.41
N ASN A 55 -4.20 -2.60 12.92
CA ASN A 55 -4.21 -2.89 14.35
C ASN A 55 -3.49 -4.23 14.63
N ARG A 56 -3.66 -4.81 15.82
CA ARG A 56 -2.96 -6.05 16.19
C ARG A 56 -3.31 -7.24 15.30
N GLY A 57 -4.48 -7.23 14.65
CA GLY A 57 -4.90 -8.22 13.66
C GLY A 57 -4.30 -8.05 12.27
N GLY A 58 -3.46 -7.03 12.05
CA GLY A 58 -2.94 -6.66 10.73
C GLY A 58 -3.82 -5.63 10.03
N VAL A 59 -4.06 -5.80 8.73
CA VAL A 59 -4.99 -4.96 7.96
C VAL A 59 -6.41 -5.34 8.32
N ARG A 60 -7.14 -4.43 8.98
CA ARG A 60 -8.52 -4.63 9.39
C ARG A 60 -9.50 -4.36 8.26
N GLU A 61 -9.33 -3.23 7.59
CA GLU A 61 -10.16 -2.80 6.46
C GLU A 61 -9.39 -1.84 5.56
N ILE A 62 -9.76 -1.81 4.29
CA ILE A 62 -9.28 -0.82 3.31
C ILE A 62 -10.28 0.33 3.30
N LEU A 63 -9.78 1.56 3.37
CA LEU A 63 -10.61 2.76 3.31
C LEU A 63 -10.64 3.26 1.86
N GLU A 64 -11.74 2.98 1.18
CA GLU A 64 -11.98 3.53 -0.16
C GLU A 64 -12.29 5.02 -0.06
N VAL A 65 -11.48 5.80 -0.76
CA VAL A 65 -11.68 7.25 -0.93
C VAL A 65 -12.19 7.50 -2.34
N GLU A 66 -13.03 8.50 -2.50
CA GLU A 66 -13.46 8.95 -3.82
C GLU A 66 -12.24 9.51 -4.56
N LEU A 67 -11.94 8.92 -5.72
CA LEU A 67 -10.92 9.39 -6.64
C LEU A 67 -11.58 10.25 -7.71
N SER A 68 -10.90 11.32 -8.13
CA SER A 68 -11.27 12.01 -9.36
C SER A 68 -11.01 11.11 -10.58
N GLU A 69 -11.63 11.43 -11.73
CA GLU A 69 -11.43 10.66 -12.97
C GLU A 69 -9.95 10.50 -13.35
N ASP A 70 -9.14 11.56 -13.20
CA ASP A 70 -7.70 11.52 -13.49
C ASP A 70 -6.93 10.64 -12.48
N GLU A 71 -7.32 10.61 -11.21
CA GLU A 71 -6.72 9.75 -10.19
C GLU A 71 -7.08 8.28 -10.39
N GLU A 72 -8.34 8.00 -10.76
CA GLU A 72 -8.82 6.65 -11.09
C GLU A 72 -8.04 6.08 -12.29
N LEU A 73 -7.89 6.87 -13.38
CA LEU A 73 -7.10 6.47 -14.54
C LEU A 73 -5.63 6.15 -14.18
N LYS A 74 -5.02 6.95 -13.29
CA LYS A 74 -3.64 6.72 -12.83
C LYS A 74 -3.53 5.50 -11.93
N PHE A 75 -4.52 5.28 -11.08
CA PHE A 75 -4.58 4.12 -10.21
C PHE A 75 -4.72 2.83 -11.02
N ASP A 76 -5.63 2.82 -11.99
CA ASP A 76 -5.84 1.70 -12.91
C ASP A 76 -4.57 1.37 -13.70
N HIS A 77 -3.90 2.39 -14.23
CA HIS A 77 -2.61 2.20 -14.90
C HIS A 77 -1.56 1.59 -13.94
N SER A 78 -1.49 2.04 -12.69
CA SER A 78 -0.57 1.45 -11.70
C SER A 78 -0.89 -0.02 -11.41
N VAL A 79 -2.17 -0.39 -11.33
CA VAL A 79 -2.60 -1.78 -11.14
C VAL A 79 -2.21 -2.63 -12.33
N GLN A 80 -2.40 -2.13 -13.55
CA GLN A 80 -2.01 -2.82 -14.78
C GLN A 80 -0.50 -3.13 -14.79
N VAL A 81 0.34 -2.13 -14.49
CA VAL A 81 1.81 -2.30 -14.43
C VAL A 81 2.21 -3.40 -13.44
N LEU A 82 1.57 -3.45 -12.26
CA LEU A 82 1.85 -4.49 -11.27
C LEU A 82 1.45 -5.88 -11.77
N LYS A 83 0.25 -6.01 -12.36
CA LYS A 83 -0.24 -7.30 -12.90
C LYS A 83 0.64 -7.81 -14.03
N GLU A 84 1.07 -6.94 -14.94
CA GLU A 84 1.99 -7.30 -16.03
C GLU A 84 3.34 -7.77 -15.49
N THR A 85 3.87 -7.09 -14.46
CA THR A 85 5.16 -7.46 -13.84
C THR A 85 5.07 -8.78 -13.07
N MET A 86 3.88 -9.15 -12.57
CA MET A 86 3.62 -10.40 -11.85
C MET A 86 3.28 -11.57 -12.79
N ALA A 87 3.10 -11.33 -14.09
CA ALA A 87 2.84 -12.39 -15.05
C ALA A 87 4.03 -13.37 -15.10
N PRO A 88 3.78 -14.68 -15.22
CA PRO A 88 4.84 -15.67 -15.31
C PRO A 88 5.75 -15.42 -16.53
N VAL A 89 7.06 -15.57 -16.31
CA VAL A 89 8.12 -15.43 -17.33
C VAL A 89 8.15 -16.64 -18.25
#